data_AF-A0A1I2EXX4-F1
#
_entry.id   AF-A0A1I2EXX4-F1
#
_cell.length_a   1.000
_cell.length_b   1.000
_cell.length_c   1.000
_cell.angle_alpha   90.00
_cell.angle_beta   90.00
_cell.angle_gamma   90.00
#
_symmetry.space_group_name_H-M   'P 1'
#
loop_
_entity.id
_entity.type
_entity.pdbx_description
1 polymer ?
#
loop_
_entity_poly.entity_id
_entity_poly.type
_entity_poly.pdbx_seq_one_letter_code
_entity_poly.pdbx_strand_id
1 'polypeptide(L)'
;MIKPIFFLLLFFCSLQAYSQKLVYKSNGNITDSENQNISPDQVRELLKDNEKLLADYNVARKKKTVGNILLIGGAVLIGTTVTVAVIDFSEEIQLKNSTKNYVQAIYIVGLASVIIAIPVKIGFSKKIKNVVTEYNNQNNTGYKQFNNQKLDLITNSDGIGLRLTLN
;
A
#
# COMPACT_ATOMS: atom_id res chain seq x y z
N MET A 1 -14.69 44.03 25.43
CA MET A 1 -15.32 43.01 24.56
C MET A 1 -14.35 41.97 23.98
N ILE A 2 -13.06 41.96 24.32
CA ILE A 2 -12.06 41.02 23.77
C ILE A 2 -12.13 39.60 24.34
N LYS A 3 -12.59 39.43 25.59
CA LYS A 3 -12.67 38.12 26.26
C LYS A 3 -13.57 37.08 25.56
N PRO A 4 -14.81 37.39 25.12
CA PRO A 4 -15.64 36.40 24.42
C PRO A 4 -15.11 36.02 23.03
N ILE A 5 -14.47 36.96 22.33
CA ILE A 5 -13.84 36.71 21.02
C ILE A 5 -12.65 35.75 21.16
N PHE A 6 -11.87 35.89 22.23
CA PHE A 6 -10.76 34.99 22.52
C PHE A 6 -11.24 33.54 22.77
N PHE A 7 -12.31 33.35 23.56
CA PHE A 7 -12.90 32.02 23.77
C PHE A 7 -13.49 31.41 22.49
N LEU A 8 -14.11 32.24 21.64
CA LEU A 8 -14.63 31.80 20.35
C LEU A 8 -13.49 31.30 19.43
N LEU A 9 -12.38 32.05 19.36
CA LEU A 9 -11.20 31.66 18.58
C LEU A 9 -10.59 30.34 19.07
N LEU A 10 -10.50 30.17 20.40
CA LEU A 10 -9.95 28.97 21.02
C LEU A 10 -10.83 27.74 20.76
N PHE A 11 -12.16 27.92 20.73
CA PHE A 11 -13.10 26.89 20.31
C PHE A 11 -12.92 26.49 18.84
N PHE A 12 -12.75 27.44 17.91
CA PHE A 12 -12.49 27.13 16.50
C PHE A 12 -11.15 26.40 16.26
N CYS A 13 -10.11 26.71 17.04
CA CYS A 13 -8.84 25.98 16.97
C CYS A 13 -8.96 24.51 17.43
N SER A 14 -9.94 24.17 18.27
CA SER A 14 -10.15 22.79 18.75
C SER A 14 -10.82 21.86 17.73
N LEU A 15 -11.35 22.40 16.62
CA LEU A 15 -12.10 21.65 15.60
C LEU A 15 -11.21 21.07 14.48
N GLN A 16 -9.89 20.98 14.67
CA GLN A 16 -9.01 20.38 13.66
C GLN A 16 -9.14 18.84 13.69
N ALA A 17 -9.94 18.31 12.76
CA ALA A 17 -10.02 16.87 12.51
C ALA A 17 -8.95 16.47 11.48
N TYR A 18 -7.94 15.72 11.91
CA TYR A 18 -6.94 15.14 11.03
C TYR A 18 -7.48 13.83 10.44
N SER A 19 -7.90 13.86 9.17
CA SER A 19 -8.20 12.64 8.42
C SER A 19 -7.01 12.32 7.52
N GLN A 20 -6.23 11.30 7.89
CA GLN A 20 -5.05 10.93 7.11
C GLN A 20 -5.46 10.22 5.82
N LYS A 21 -5.06 10.78 4.68
CA LYS A 21 -5.32 10.25 3.34
C LYS A 21 -4.09 9.53 2.78
N LEU A 22 -4.29 8.29 2.36
CA LEU A 22 -3.24 7.49 1.73
C LEU A 22 -3.21 7.70 0.22
N VAL A 23 -2.03 7.78 -0.36
CA VAL A 23 -1.83 7.92 -1.82
C VAL A 23 -0.99 6.76 -2.32
N TYR A 24 -1.54 6.00 -3.26
CA TYR A 24 -0.82 4.93 -3.94
C TYR A 24 0.22 5.51 -4.92
N LYS A 25 1.45 5.03 -4.83
CA LYS A 25 2.55 5.31 -5.76
C LYS A 25 3.00 4.03 -6.47
N SER A 26 3.83 4.20 -7.49
CA SER A 26 4.37 3.07 -8.27
C SER A 26 5.05 2.02 -7.40
N ASN A 27 5.09 0.79 -7.91
CA ASN A 27 5.71 -0.35 -7.24
C ASN A 27 5.15 -0.69 -5.85
N GLY A 28 3.92 -0.28 -5.51
CA GLY A 28 3.34 -0.59 -4.20
C GLY A 28 3.91 0.25 -3.05
N ASN A 29 4.41 1.44 -3.35
CA ASN A 29 4.74 2.45 -2.34
C ASN A 29 3.46 3.24 -1.99
N ILE A 30 3.38 3.67 -0.75
CA ILE A 30 2.24 4.45 -0.24
C ILE A 30 2.83 5.71 0.40
N THR A 31 2.27 6.86 0.05
CA THR A 31 2.60 8.14 0.67
C THR A 31 1.40 8.70 1.40
N ASP A 32 1.63 9.67 2.29
CA ASP A 32 0.56 10.52 2.79
C ASP A 32 0.17 11.61 1.77
N SER A 33 -0.73 12.50 2.18
CA SER A 33 -1.17 13.68 1.44
C SER A 33 -0.05 14.71 1.23
N GLU A 34 0.97 14.72 2.07
CA GLU A 34 2.15 15.59 1.99
C GLU A 34 3.27 14.95 1.17
N ASN A 35 2.99 13.82 0.52
CA ASN A 35 3.92 13.05 -0.30
C ASN A 35 5.11 12.46 0.48
N GLN A 36 4.99 12.33 1.80
CA GLN A 36 5.92 11.60 2.65
C GLN A 36 5.70 10.10 2.52
N ASN A 37 6.79 9.33 2.43
CA ASN A 37 6.70 7.88 2.36
C ASN A 37 6.23 7.30 3.69
N ILE A 38 5.21 6.44 3.63
CA ILE A 38 4.71 5.70 4.78
C ILE A 38 5.32 4.30 4.74
N SER A 39 5.93 3.89 5.84
CA SER A 39 6.54 2.56 5.97
C SER A 39 5.46 1.47 5.95
N PRO A 40 5.79 0.24 5.53
CA PRO A 40 4.83 -0.86 5.56
C PRO A 40 4.26 -1.15 6.95
N ASP A 41 5.04 -0.91 8.01
CA ASP A 41 4.61 -1.13 9.39
C ASP A 41 3.63 -0.04 9.82
N GLN A 42 3.88 1.22 9.45
CA GLN A 42 2.92 2.30 9.63
C GLN A 42 1.61 2.05 8.88
N VAL A 43 1.67 1.53 7.65
CA VAL A 43 0.45 1.16 6.90
C VAL A 43 -0.30 0.03 7.62
N ARG A 44 0.37 -0.95 8.21
CA ARG A 44 -0.30 -2.01 8.99
C ARG A 44 -0.96 -1.45 10.25
N GLU A 45 -0.31 -0.51 10.93
CA GLU A 45 -0.87 0.18 12.09
C GLU A 45 -2.14 0.95 11.72
N LEU A 46 -2.14 1.66 10.58
CA LEU A 46 -3.32 2.37 10.08
C LEU A 46 -4.47 1.42 9.68
N LEU A 47 -4.17 0.17 9.32
CA LEU A 47 -5.15 -0.83 8.91
C LEU A 47 -5.56 -1.78 10.05
N LYS A 48 -5.03 -1.61 11.27
CA LYS A 48 -5.24 -2.55 12.37
C LYS A 48 -6.71 -2.76 12.74
N ASP A 49 -7.51 -1.70 12.62
CA ASP A 49 -8.93 -1.70 12.96
C ASP A 49 -9.80 -2.34 11.86
N ASN A 50 -9.19 -2.72 10.72
CA ASN A 50 -9.85 -3.41 9.62
C ASN A 50 -9.08 -4.67 9.21
N GLU A 51 -9.43 -5.79 9.86
CA GLU A 51 -8.79 -7.09 9.63
C GLU A 51 -8.78 -7.50 8.15
N LYS A 52 -9.87 -7.26 7.43
CA LYS A 52 -9.97 -7.57 5.99
C LYS A 52 -8.94 -6.77 5.18
N LEU A 53 -8.86 -5.46 5.37
CA LEU A 53 -7.90 -4.61 4.67
C LEU A 53 -6.45 -4.94 5.05
N LEU A 54 -6.20 -5.23 6.32
CA LEU A 54 -4.90 -5.65 6.81
C LEU A 54 -4.46 -6.98 6.17
N ALA A 55 -5.34 -7.98 6.14
CA ALA A 55 -5.09 -9.25 5.47
C ALA A 55 -4.84 -9.04 3.97
N ASP A 56 -5.65 -8.21 3.33
CA ASP A 56 -5.53 -7.91 1.91
C ASP A 56 -4.20 -7.22 1.57
N TYR A 57 -3.77 -6.29 2.42
CA TYR A 57 -2.48 -5.63 2.35
C TYR A 57 -1.32 -6.62 2.51
N ASN A 58 -1.38 -7.49 3.52
CA ASN A 58 -0.34 -8.49 3.78
C ASN A 58 -0.19 -9.48 2.62
N VAL A 59 -1.31 -9.95 2.03
CA VAL A 59 -1.29 -10.77 0.81
C VAL A 59 -0.63 -10.02 -0.34
N ALA A 60 -0.95 -8.73 -0.52
CA ALA A 60 -0.34 -7.92 -1.57
C ALA A 60 1.17 -7.76 -1.36
N ARG A 61 1.62 -7.54 -0.12
CA ARG A 61 3.06 -7.45 0.22
C ARG A 61 3.79 -8.76 -0.02
N LYS A 62 3.20 -9.91 0.33
CA LYS A 62 3.75 -11.23 0.00
C LYS A 62 3.91 -11.42 -1.52
N LYS A 63 2.87 -11.07 -2.30
CA LYS A 63 2.93 -11.11 -3.77
C LYS A 63 4.00 -10.18 -4.34
N LYS A 64 4.20 -8.98 -3.77
CA LYS A 64 5.29 -8.07 -4.15
C LYS A 64 6.65 -8.72 -3.93
N THR A 65 6.88 -9.34 -2.78
CA THR A 65 8.13 -10.04 -2.48
C THR A 65 8.37 -11.18 -3.46
N VAL A 66 7.40 -12.07 -3.65
CA VAL A 66 7.52 -13.21 -4.59
C VAL A 66 7.75 -12.72 -6.02
N GLY A 67 6.99 -11.73 -6.48
CA GLY A 67 7.16 -11.16 -7.82
C GLY A 67 8.54 -10.53 -8.03
N ASN A 68 9.07 -9.82 -7.02
CA ASN A 68 10.42 -9.26 -7.11
C ASN A 68 11.50 -10.34 -7.11
N ILE A 69 11.35 -11.39 -6.29
CA ILE A 69 12.28 -12.53 -6.28
C ILE A 69 12.29 -13.23 -7.64
N LEU A 70 11.11 -13.49 -8.22
CA LEU A 70 11.01 -14.13 -9.54
C LEU A 70 11.61 -13.26 -10.65
N LEU A 71 11.37 -11.94 -10.61
CA LEU A 71 11.87 -11.02 -11.64
C LEU A 71 13.39 -10.85 -11.54
N ILE A 72 13.90 -10.56 -10.35
CA ILE A 72 15.33 -10.34 -10.12
C ILE A 72 16.09 -11.67 -10.24
N GLY A 73 15.61 -12.72 -9.57
CA GLY A 73 16.20 -14.05 -9.64
C GLY A 73 16.21 -14.58 -11.08
N GLY A 74 15.10 -14.45 -11.80
CA GLY A 74 15.03 -14.83 -13.21
C GLY A 74 16.00 -14.08 -14.11
N ALA A 75 16.10 -12.76 -13.93
CA ALA A 75 17.05 -11.94 -14.68
C ALA A 75 18.51 -12.31 -14.38
N VAL A 76 18.85 -12.63 -13.13
CA VAL A 76 20.19 -13.11 -12.73
C VAL A 76 20.50 -14.47 -13.37
N LEU A 77 19.56 -15.41 -13.35
CA LEU A 77 19.74 -16.72 -14.00
C LEU A 77 19.97 -16.56 -15.51
N ILE A 78 19.21 -15.70 -16.19
CA ILE A 78 19.43 -15.39 -17.61
C ILE A 78 20.83 -14.76 -17.80
N GLY A 79 21.16 -13.72 -17.04
CA GLY A 79 22.43 -13.00 -17.18
C GLY A 79 23.66 -13.89 -17.00
N THR A 80 23.65 -14.75 -15.98
CA THR A 80 24.75 -15.69 -15.70
C THR A 80 24.94 -16.72 -16.81
N THR A 81 23.86 -17.22 -17.41
CA THR A 81 23.96 -18.15 -18.55
C THR A 81 24.49 -17.48 -19.81
N VAL A 82 24.12 -16.22 -20.06
CA VAL A 82 24.64 -15.43 -21.18
C VAL A 82 26.14 -15.16 -21.00
N THR A 83 26.59 -14.81 -19.80
CA THR A 83 28.03 -14.58 -19.55
C THR A 83 28.85 -15.86 -19.72
N VAL A 84 28.35 -17.01 -19.27
CA VAL A 84 29.02 -18.30 -19.48
C VAL A 84 29.12 -18.63 -20.97
N ALA A 85 28.05 -18.40 -21.74
CA ALA A 85 28.06 -18.64 -23.18
C ALA A 85 29.03 -17.71 -23.94
N VAL A 86 29.20 -16.46 -23.49
CA VAL A 86 30.16 -15.51 -24.09
C VAL A 86 31.60 -15.92 -23.78
N ILE A 87 31.88 -16.39 -22.56
CA ILE A 87 33.21 -16.87 -22.16
C ILE A 87 33.59 -18.14 -22.94
N ASP A 88 32.67 -19.11 -23.06
CA ASP A 88 32.84 -20.33 -23.89
C ASP A 88 33.12 -20.01 -25.37
N PHE A 89 32.64 -18.87 -25.88
CA PHE A 89 32.91 -18.44 -27.26
C PHE A 89 34.27 -17.73 -27.43
N SER A 90 34.84 -17.18 -26.35
CA SER A 90 36.06 -16.36 -26.38
C SER A 90 37.30 -17.09 -25.87
N GLU A 91 37.10 -18.10 -25.02
CA GLU A 91 38.10 -19.05 -24.54
C GLU A 91 37.69 -20.43 -25.07
N GLU A 92 38.61 -21.21 -25.66
CA GLU A 92 38.36 -22.57 -26.19
C GLU A 92 38.08 -23.60 -25.07
N ILE A 93 37.30 -23.21 -24.06
CA ILE A 93 36.86 -24.04 -22.95
C ILE A 93 35.68 -24.87 -23.45
N GLN A 94 35.95 -26.02 -24.04
CA GLN A 94 34.88 -26.93 -24.46
C GLN A 94 33.97 -27.32 -23.28
N LEU A 95 32.81 -26.69 -23.17
CA LEU A 95 31.80 -27.10 -22.20
C LEU A 95 31.35 -28.52 -22.54
N LYS A 96 31.56 -29.45 -21.60
CA LYS A 96 31.07 -30.83 -21.72
C LYS A 96 29.56 -30.82 -22.01
N ASN A 97 29.06 -31.74 -22.83
CA ASN A 97 27.63 -31.83 -23.20
C ASN A 97 26.67 -31.79 -21.99
N SER A 98 27.08 -32.36 -20.86
CA SER A 98 26.32 -32.31 -19.59
C SER A 98 26.15 -30.88 -19.06
N THR A 99 27.16 -30.03 -19.21
CA THR A 99 27.17 -28.64 -18.75
C THR A 99 26.31 -27.75 -19.64
N LYS A 100 26.30 -28.00 -20.96
CA LYS A 100 25.46 -27.28 -21.92
C LYS A 100 23.96 -27.45 -21.64
N ASN A 101 23.54 -28.69 -21.35
CA ASN A 101 22.15 -28.98 -20.98
C ASN A 101 21.74 -28.28 -19.68
N TYR A 102 22.66 -28.20 -18.71
CA TYR A 102 22.42 -27.51 -17.45
C TYR A 102 22.26 -25.98 -17.62
N VAL A 103 23.14 -25.36 -18.41
CA VAL A 103 23.06 -23.93 -18.75
C VAL A 103 21.75 -23.60 -19.47
N GLN A 104 21.34 -24.44 -20.43
CA GLN A 104 20.06 -24.28 -21.12
C GLN A 104 18.86 -24.41 -20.18
N ALA A 105 18.88 -25.37 -19.25
CA ALA A 105 17.83 -25.53 -18.25
C ALA A 105 17.72 -24.30 -17.34
N ILE A 106 18.85 -23.76 -16.86
CA ILE A 106 18.85 -22.52 -16.05
C ILE A 106 18.25 -21.36 -16.83
N TYR A 107 18.63 -21.19 -18.11
CA TYR A 107 18.10 -20.12 -18.94
C TYR A 107 16.58 -20.20 -19.08
N ILE A 108 16.04 -21.41 -19.35
CA ILE A 108 14.59 -21.63 -19.48
C ILE A 108 13.87 -21.33 -18.17
N VAL A 109 14.41 -21.79 -17.04
CA VAL A 109 13.84 -21.48 -15.70
C VAL A 109 13.88 -19.98 -15.43
N GLY A 110 15.00 -19.33 -15.76
CA GLY A 110 15.15 -17.88 -15.66
C GLY A 110 14.08 -17.15 -16.46
N LEU A 111 13.92 -17.50 -17.73
CA LEU A 111 12.91 -16.89 -18.62
C LEU A 111 11.49 -17.13 -18.13
N ALA A 112 11.15 -18.37 -17.75
CA ALA A 112 9.84 -18.71 -17.21
C ALA A 112 9.52 -17.91 -15.94
N SER A 113 10.50 -17.75 -15.03
CA SER A 113 10.30 -16.99 -13.79
C SER A 113 10.05 -15.50 -14.06
N VAL A 114 10.74 -14.88 -15.02
CA VAL A 114 10.48 -13.48 -15.42
C VAL A 114 9.07 -13.34 -16.01
N ILE A 115 8.65 -14.27 -16.87
CA ILE A 115 7.31 -14.25 -17.47
C ILE A 115 6.23 -14.33 -16.39
N ILE A 116 6.39 -15.25 -15.42
CA ILE A 116 5.45 -15.42 -14.29
C ILE A 116 5.47 -14.19 -13.36
N ALA A 117 6.60 -13.50 -13.23
CA ALA A 117 6.71 -12.32 -12.37
C ALA A 117 5.83 -11.15 -12.83
N ILE A 118 5.57 -11.00 -14.13
CA ILE A 118 4.77 -9.90 -14.71
C ILE A 118 3.33 -9.90 -14.16
N PRO A 119 2.51 -10.97 -14.32
CA PRO A 119 1.16 -10.99 -13.78
C PRO A 119 1.13 -10.90 -12.25
N VAL A 120 2.13 -11.45 -11.56
CA VAL A 120 2.26 -11.29 -10.10
C VAL A 120 2.47 -9.81 -9.72
N LYS A 121 3.31 -9.09 -10.49
CA LYS A 121 3.60 -7.66 -10.28
C LYS A 121 2.38 -6.78 -10.50
N ILE A 122 1.64 -7.03 -11.58
CA ILE A 122 0.37 -6.36 -11.88
C ILE A 122 -0.65 -6.63 -10.75
N GLY A 123 -0.74 -7.89 -10.32
CA GLY A 123 -1.68 -8.32 -9.27
C GLY A 123 -1.44 -7.64 -7.93
N PHE A 124 -0.19 -7.57 -7.45
CA PHE A 124 0.06 -6.89 -6.17
C PHE A 124 -0.19 -5.39 -6.25
N SER A 125 0.20 -4.74 -7.37
CA SER A 125 0.03 -3.30 -7.59
C SER A 125 -1.45 -2.92 -7.49
N LYS A 126 -2.31 -3.68 -8.18
CA LYS A 126 -3.77 -3.51 -8.12
C LYS A 126 -4.32 -3.72 -6.70
N LYS A 127 -3.83 -4.74 -6.00
CA LYS A 127 -4.31 -5.06 -4.64
C LYS A 127 -3.94 -3.99 -3.61
N ILE A 128 -2.71 -3.46 -3.65
CA ILE A 128 -2.30 -2.33 -2.79
C ILE A 128 -3.12 -1.09 -3.12
N LYS A 129 -3.33 -0.78 -4.41
CA LYS A 129 -4.17 0.35 -4.82
C LYS A 129 -5.60 0.22 -4.28
N ASN A 130 -6.19 -0.98 -4.34
CA ASN A 130 -7.53 -1.22 -3.81
C ASN A 130 -7.59 -1.02 -2.29
N VAL A 131 -6.60 -1.52 -1.54
CA VAL A 131 -6.52 -1.29 -0.08
C VAL A 131 -6.48 0.21 0.24
N VAL A 132 -5.64 0.98 -0.47
CA VAL A 132 -5.56 2.44 -0.29
C VAL A 132 -6.89 3.11 -0.59
N THR A 133 -7.56 2.72 -1.68
CA THR A 133 -8.88 3.24 -2.05
C THR A 133 -9.93 2.91 -0.99
N GLU A 134 -10.01 1.66 -0.53
CA GLU A 134 -10.99 1.22 0.47
C GLU A 134 -10.75 1.91 1.82
N TYR A 135 -9.50 2.04 2.26
CA TYR A 135 -9.15 2.80 3.47
C TYR A 135 -9.61 4.26 3.37
N ASN A 136 -9.26 4.94 2.27
CA ASN A 136 -9.67 6.33 2.07
C ASN A 136 -11.20 6.49 2.00
N ASN A 137 -11.90 5.51 1.41
CA ASN A 137 -13.36 5.52 1.34
C ASN A 137 -14.00 5.34 2.72
N GLN A 138 -13.42 4.52 3.60
CA GLN A 138 -13.87 4.38 4.99
C GLN A 138 -13.71 5.70 5.75
N ASN A 139 -12.58 6.38 5.58
CA ASN A 139 -12.32 7.68 6.21
C ASN A 139 -13.12 8.84 5.60
N ASN A 140 -13.57 8.72 4.34
CA ASN A 140 -14.50 9.66 3.72
C ASN A 140 -15.95 9.44 4.15
N THR A 141 -16.28 8.30 4.76
CA THR A 141 -17.62 8.03 5.30
C THR A 141 -17.77 8.53 6.73
N GLY A 142 -17.62 9.85 6.93
CA GLY A 142 -18.17 10.52 8.12
C GLY A 142 -19.68 10.26 8.32
N TYR A 143 -20.37 9.74 7.30
CA TYR A 143 -21.80 9.44 7.34
C TYR A 143 -22.23 8.27 8.23
N LYS A 144 -21.34 7.32 8.59
CA LYS A 144 -21.76 6.14 9.37
C LYS A 144 -21.51 6.23 10.88
N GLN A 145 -20.55 7.06 11.31
CA GLN A 145 -20.29 7.27 12.74
C GLN A 145 -21.32 8.20 13.39
N PHE A 146 -21.92 9.10 12.60
CA PHE A 146 -22.98 10.02 13.03
C PHE A 146 -24.40 9.58 12.66
N ASN A 147 -24.59 8.40 12.05
CA ASN A 147 -25.92 8.00 11.53
C ASN A 147 -26.99 7.87 12.63
N ASN A 148 -26.57 7.70 13.88
CA ASN A 148 -27.45 7.63 15.05
C ASN A 148 -27.29 8.82 16.02
N GLN A 149 -26.42 9.80 15.70
CA GLN A 149 -26.18 10.94 16.56
C GLN A 149 -27.10 12.08 16.14
N LYS A 150 -28.04 12.45 17.00
CA LYS A 150 -28.94 13.59 16.78
C LYS A 150 -28.42 14.80 17.54
N LEU A 151 -28.15 15.89 16.82
CA LEU A 151 -27.90 17.20 17.42
C LEU A 151 -29.16 18.03 17.26
N ASP A 152 -29.89 18.24 18.36
CA ASP A 152 -31.07 19.10 18.38
C ASP A 152 -30.71 20.45 18.98
N LEU A 153 -31.13 21.53 18.33
CA LEU A 153 -31.13 22.87 18.93
C LEU A 153 -32.41 23.01 19.76
N ILE A 154 -32.28 23.19 21.07
CA ILE A 154 -33.41 23.36 22.00
C ILE A 154 -33.44 24.81 22.44
N THR A 155 -34.62 25.44 22.33
CA THR A 155 -34.87 26.78 22.85
C THR A 155 -36.04 26.73 23.84
N ASN A 156 -35.92 27.45 24.95
CA ASN A 156 -37.01 27.66 25.91
C ASN A 156 -36.93 29.08 26.50
N SER A 157 -37.81 29.40 27.45
CA SER A 157 -37.82 30.69 28.17
C SER A 157 -36.54 30.97 28.95
N ASP A 158 -35.76 29.94 29.27
CA ASP A 158 -34.57 30.01 30.12
C ASP A 158 -33.27 30.04 29.30
N GLY A 159 -33.32 29.81 27.99
CA GLY A 159 -32.17 29.95 27.10
C GLY A 159 -32.19 29.09 25.83
N ILE A 160 -31.00 29.01 25.22
CA ILE A 160 -30.71 28.22 24.02
C ILE A 160 -29.65 27.18 24.38
N GLY A 161 -29.89 25.92 24.05
CA GLY A 161 -28.97 24.82 24.30
C GLY A 161 -28.86 23.86 23.11
N LEU A 162 -27.75 23.13 23.05
CA LEU A 162 -27.55 22.05 22.08
C LEU A 162 -27.68 20.72 22.81
N ARG A 163 -28.55 19.83 22.32
CA ARG A 163 -28.69 18.47 22.82
C ARG A 163 -28.03 17.51 21.85
N LEU A 164 -26.92 16.91 22.27
CA LEU A 164 -26.30 15.79 21.58
C LEU A 164 -26.87 14.48 22.17
N THR A 165 -27.59 13.72 21.35
CA THR A 165 -28.04 12.38 21.73
C THR A 165 -27.09 11.36 21.10
N LEU A 166 -26.35 10.65 21.95
CA LEU A 166 -25.52 9.51 21.59
C LEU A 166 -26.35 8.24 21.89
N ASN A 167 -26.50 7.37 20.90
CA ASN A 167 -27.24 6.11 21.03
C ASN A 167 -26.25 4.94 21.15
#